data_AF-A0A832PUD2-F1
#
_entry.id   AF-A0A832PUD2-F1
#
_cell.length_a   1.000
_cell.length_b   1.000
_cell.length_c   1.000
_cell.angle_alpha   90.00
_cell.angle_beta   90.00
_cell.angle_gamma   90.00
#
_symmetry.space_group_name_H-M   'P 1'
#
loop_
_entity.id
_entity.type
_entity.pdbx_description
1 polymer ?
#
loop_
_entity_poly.entity_id
_entity_poly.type
_entity_poly.pdbx_seq_one_letter_code
_entity_poly.pdbx_strand_id
1 'polypeptide(L)'
;MKISKSKVLLLSFFLFWIGVGYGTYWWYQFSLDRQALESLPYEGPLLDRVYELVVGPDKDLSKAEQKLAELAEYHRARILVELSSDNDASVRSFAIKQMVPLADNPLVRTRLAYLAATDEEPKNRSAAQKVLAAQKL
;
A
#
# COMPACT_ATOMS: atom_id res chain seq x y z
N MET A 1 -28.88 33.13 -40.86
CA MET A 1 -27.54 33.56 -40.43
C MET A 1 -26.53 32.45 -40.78
N LYS A 2 -25.70 32.61 -41.81
CA LYS A 2 -24.73 31.57 -42.24
C LYS A 2 -23.51 31.62 -41.31
N ILE A 3 -23.26 30.56 -40.55
CA ILE A 3 -22.06 30.43 -39.72
C ILE A 3 -20.88 30.24 -40.68
N SER A 4 -19.87 31.11 -40.62
CA SER A 4 -18.69 30.98 -41.46
C SER A 4 -17.81 29.82 -40.98
N LYS A 5 -17.11 29.16 -41.90
CA LYS A 5 -16.20 28.04 -41.59
C LYS A 5 -15.19 28.41 -40.49
N SER A 6 -14.70 29.65 -40.47
CA SER A 6 -13.79 30.15 -39.45
C SER A 6 -14.41 30.18 -38.05
N LYS A 7 -15.71 30.50 -37.93
CA LYS A 7 -16.41 30.46 -36.64
C LYS A 7 -16.58 29.03 -36.13
N VAL A 8 -16.87 28.08 -37.03
CA VAL A 8 -16.93 26.65 -36.69
C VAL A 8 -15.56 26.16 -36.21
N LEU A 9 -14.49 26.51 -36.92
CA LEU A 9 -13.13 26.08 -36.60
C LEU A 9 -12.65 26.65 -35.25
N LEU A 10 -12.98 27.92 -34.98
CA LEU A 10 -12.72 28.55 -33.69
C LEU A 10 -13.49 27.85 -32.56
N LEU A 11 -14.77 27.55 -32.77
CA LEU A 11 -15.59 26.87 -31.76
C LEU A 11 -15.07 25.46 -31.45
N SER A 12 -14.69 24.70 -32.47
CA SER A 12 -14.09 23.37 -32.32
C SER A 12 -12.76 23.43 -31.57
N PHE A 13 -11.94 24.46 -31.80
CA PHE A 13 -10.68 24.66 -31.07
C PHE A 13 -10.93 24.87 -29.58
N PHE A 14 -11.87 25.74 -29.20
CA PHE A 14 -12.21 25.94 -27.79
C PHE A 14 -12.82 24.70 -27.14
N LEU A 15 -13.72 23.99 -27.84
CA LEU A 15 -14.30 22.73 -27.35
C LEU A 15 -13.24 21.65 -27.14
N PHE A 16 -12.24 21.58 -28.02
CA PHE A 16 -11.11 20.66 -27.86
C PHE A 16 -10.32 20.96 -26.58
N TRP A 17 -9.96 22.21 -26.33
CA TRP A 17 -9.23 22.60 -25.12
C TRP A 17 -10.04 22.42 -23.83
N ILE A 18 -11.35 22.67 -23.88
CA ILE A 18 -12.25 22.36 -22.75
C ILE A 18 -12.26 20.86 -22.48
N GLY A 19 -12.33 20.03 -23.52
CA GLY A 19 -12.25 18.57 -23.39
C GLY A 19 -10.91 18.09 -22.80
N VAL A 20 -9.79 18.66 -23.25
CA VAL A 20 -8.47 18.38 -22.69
C VAL A 20 -8.40 18.78 -21.22
N GLY A 21 -8.85 19.98 -20.86
CA GLY A 21 -8.87 20.46 -19.48
C GLY A 21 -9.78 19.64 -18.57
N TYR A 22 -10.93 19.22 -19.07
CA TYR A 22 -11.84 18.33 -18.33
C TYR A 22 -11.22 16.93 -18.14
N GLY A 23 -10.57 16.40 -19.17
CA GLY A 23 -9.87 15.11 -19.10
C GLY A 23 -8.70 15.12 -18.12
N THR A 24 -7.88 16.18 -18.12
CA THR A 24 -6.77 16.31 -17.16
C THR A 24 -7.27 16.51 -15.73
N TYR A 25 -8.34 17.27 -15.53
CA TYR A 25 -8.99 17.41 -14.23
C TYR A 25 -9.50 16.07 -13.70
N TRP A 26 -10.21 15.29 -14.53
CA TRP A 26 -10.72 13.98 -14.13
C TRP A 26 -9.61 12.98 -13.84
N TRP A 27 -8.56 12.96 -14.66
CA TRP A 27 -7.37 12.14 -14.41
C TRP A 27 -6.70 12.51 -13.09
N TYR A 28 -6.59 13.80 -12.80
CA TYR A 28 -6.03 14.30 -11.55
C TYR A 28 -6.88 13.87 -10.35
N GLN A 29 -8.20 14.02 -10.39
CA GLN A 29 -9.10 13.55 -9.33
C GLN A 29 -8.99 12.03 -9.11
N PHE A 30 -8.99 11.23 -10.18
CA PHE A 30 -8.79 9.78 -10.07
C PHE A 30 -7.44 9.42 -9.45
N SER A 31 -6.38 10.17 -9.76
CA SER A 31 -5.06 9.99 -9.16
C SER A 31 -5.05 10.36 -7.67
N LEU A 32 -5.79 11.39 -7.27
CA LEU A 32 -5.95 11.80 -5.87
C LEU A 32 -6.77 10.77 -5.08
N ASP A 33 -7.85 10.24 -5.64
CA ASP A 33 -8.66 9.21 -5.00
C ASP A 33 -7.83 7.94 -4.75
N ARG A 34 -6.98 7.57 -5.71
CA ARG A 34 -6.04 6.45 -5.55
C ARG A 34 -5.03 6.72 -4.43
N GLN A 35 -4.44 7.91 -4.38
CA GLN A 35 -3.51 8.29 -3.32
C GLN A 35 -4.20 8.36 -1.95
N ALA A 36 -5.44 8.86 -1.90
CA ALA A 36 -6.25 8.92 -0.70
C ALA A 36 -6.50 7.50 -0.15
N LEU A 37 -6.89 6.56 -1.01
CA LEU A 37 -7.09 5.15 -0.64
C LEU A 37 -5.79 4.44 -0.23
N GLU A 38 -4.66 4.83 -0.80
CA GLU A 38 -3.33 4.33 -0.43
C GLU A 38 -2.83 4.93 0.91
N SER A 39 -3.28 6.13 1.27
CA SER A 39 -2.92 6.83 2.52
C SER A 39 -3.74 6.41 3.74
N LEU A 40 -4.93 5.83 3.55
CA LEU A 40 -5.75 5.34 4.65
C LEU A 40 -5.15 4.08 5.29
N PRO A 41 -5.31 3.86 6.60
CA PRO A 41 -5.00 2.57 7.23
C PRO A 41 -5.70 1.45 6.47
N TYR A 42 -5.02 0.32 6.27
CA TYR A 42 -5.64 -0.79 5.57
C TYR A 42 -6.62 -1.48 6.51
N GLU A 43 -7.91 -1.37 6.21
CA GLU A 43 -8.96 -1.95 7.05
C GLU A 43 -9.77 -2.98 6.26
N GLY A 44 -10.30 -3.99 6.97
CA GLY A 44 -11.33 -4.88 6.44
C GLY A 44 -11.08 -6.38 6.62
N PRO A 45 -11.98 -7.22 6.08
CA PRO A 45 -12.11 -8.63 6.47
C PRO A 45 -10.91 -9.52 6.18
N LEU A 46 -9.98 -9.08 5.33
CA LEU A 46 -8.74 -9.81 5.06
C LEU A 46 -7.71 -9.56 6.16
N LEU A 47 -7.58 -8.32 6.63
CA LEU A 47 -6.74 -8.00 7.77
C LEU A 47 -7.27 -8.71 9.02
N ASP A 48 -8.56 -8.59 9.30
CA ASP A 48 -9.19 -9.17 10.49
C ASP A 48 -8.93 -10.68 10.58
N ARG A 49 -9.07 -11.41 9.46
CA ARG A 49 -8.82 -12.84 9.39
C ARG A 49 -7.36 -13.22 9.60
N VAL A 50 -6.42 -12.43 9.08
CA VAL A 50 -5.00 -12.68 9.32
C VAL A 50 -4.67 -12.34 10.78
N TYR A 51 -5.20 -11.24 11.30
CA TYR A 51 -5.00 -10.79 12.67
C TYR A 51 -5.50 -11.82 13.68
N GLU A 52 -6.72 -12.33 13.49
CA GLU A 52 -7.30 -13.39 14.31
C GLU A 52 -6.41 -14.63 14.37
N LEU A 53 -5.73 -15.01 13.29
CA LEU A 53 -4.80 -16.14 13.32
C LEU A 53 -3.46 -15.82 14.00
N VAL A 54 -3.10 -14.55 14.14
CA VAL A 54 -1.86 -14.12 14.78
C VAL A 54 -2.03 -13.91 16.30
N VAL A 55 -3.19 -13.40 16.74
CA VAL A 55 -3.46 -13.05 18.14
C VAL A 55 -4.70 -13.68 18.76
N GLY A 56 -5.57 -14.30 17.96
CA GLY A 56 -6.85 -14.82 18.41
C GLY A 56 -6.74 -16.09 19.28
N PRO A 57 -7.87 -16.57 19.82
CA PRO A 57 -7.90 -17.74 20.70
C PRO A 57 -7.41 -19.01 19.99
N ASP A 58 -7.68 -19.11 18.69
CA ASP A 58 -7.25 -20.22 17.83
C ASP A 58 -6.00 -19.84 17.01
N LYS A 59 -5.06 -19.12 17.64
CA LYS A 59 -3.81 -18.65 17.02
C LYS A 59 -3.10 -19.77 16.28
N ASP A 60 -2.84 -19.53 14.99
CA ASP A 60 -2.14 -20.43 14.08
C ASP A 60 -1.32 -19.61 13.08
N LEU A 61 -0.02 -19.45 13.41
CA LEU A 61 0.90 -18.66 12.59
C LEU A 61 1.15 -19.30 11.23
N SER A 62 1.19 -20.63 11.13
CA SER A 62 1.41 -21.32 9.86
C SER A 62 0.23 -21.09 8.90
N LYS A 63 -1.00 -21.10 9.43
CA LYS A 63 -2.20 -20.77 8.64
C LYS A 63 -2.25 -19.28 8.28
N ALA A 64 -1.78 -18.39 9.15
CA ALA A 64 -1.65 -16.97 8.84
C ALA A 64 -0.66 -16.74 7.67
N GLU A 65 0.49 -17.41 7.69
CA GLU A 65 1.50 -17.37 6.64
C GLU A 65 0.96 -17.88 5.31
N GLN A 66 0.27 -19.02 5.33
CA GLN A 66 -0.36 -19.57 4.14
C GLN A 66 -1.38 -18.59 3.54
N LYS A 67 -2.26 -18.01 4.37
CA LYS A 67 -3.22 -17.01 3.90
C LYS A 67 -2.53 -15.79 3.31
N LEU A 68 -1.48 -15.28 3.94
CA LEU A 68 -0.71 -14.16 3.39
C LEU A 68 -0.09 -14.52 2.03
N ALA A 69 0.41 -15.74 1.86
CA ALA A 69 0.98 -16.22 0.60
C ALA A 69 -0.06 -16.34 -0.53
N GLU A 70 -1.31 -16.63 -0.21
CA GLU A 70 -2.43 -16.73 -1.17
C GLU A 70 -2.95 -15.35 -1.63
N LEU A 71 -2.63 -14.27 -0.91
CA LEU A 71 -3.09 -12.93 -1.26
C LEU A 71 -2.26 -12.31 -2.38
N ALA A 72 -2.94 -11.50 -3.22
CA ALA A 72 -2.25 -10.64 -4.17
C ALA A 72 -1.28 -9.70 -3.44
N GLU A 73 -0.14 -9.42 -4.10
CA GLU A 73 0.99 -8.69 -3.49
C GLU A 73 0.57 -7.37 -2.83
N TYR A 74 -0.32 -6.62 -3.50
CA TYR A 74 -0.87 -5.36 -3.00
C TYR A 74 -1.54 -5.51 -1.62
N HIS A 75 -2.40 -6.51 -1.45
CA HIS A 75 -3.07 -6.76 -0.17
C HIS A 75 -2.09 -7.26 0.88
N ARG A 76 -1.18 -8.18 0.49
CA ARG A 76 -0.16 -8.72 1.38
C ARG A 76 0.73 -7.62 1.95
N ALA A 77 1.23 -6.73 1.11
CA ALA A 77 2.08 -5.61 1.52
C ALA A 77 1.36 -4.67 2.50
N ARG A 78 0.12 -4.28 2.20
CA ARG A 78 -0.66 -3.38 3.07
C ARG A 78 -1.00 -4.02 4.42
N ILE A 79 -1.42 -5.28 4.43
CA ILE A 79 -1.71 -6.02 5.67
C ILE A 79 -0.46 -6.11 6.54
N LEU A 80 0.69 -6.45 5.97
CA LEU A 80 1.93 -6.54 6.73
C LEU A 80 2.35 -5.18 7.30
N VAL A 81 2.18 -4.08 6.55
CA VAL A 81 2.44 -2.74 7.10
C VAL A 81 1.53 -2.44 8.29
N GLU A 82 0.25 -2.78 8.20
CA GLU A 82 -0.69 -2.59 9.31
C GLU A 82 -0.31 -3.42 10.54
N LEU A 83 -0.08 -4.73 10.37
CA LEU A 83 0.37 -5.62 11.45
C LEU A 83 1.69 -5.17 12.08
N SER A 84 2.56 -4.56 11.29
CA SER A 84 3.83 -4.02 11.80
C SER A 84 3.68 -2.74 12.62
N SER A 85 2.47 -2.19 12.72
CA SER A 85 2.13 -1.04 13.57
C SER A 85 1.41 -1.46 14.85
N ASP A 86 1.19 -2.77 15.06
CA ASP A 86 0.50 -3.28 16.24
C ASP A 86 1.25 -2.99 17.54
N ASN A 87 0.51 -2.82 18.63
CA ASN A 87 1.09 -2.55 19.95
C ASN A 87 1.90 -3.74 20.49
N ASP A 88 1.52 -4.98 20.16
CA ASP A 88 2.25 -6.19 20.54
C ASP A 88 3.48 -6.40 19.65
N ALA A 89 4.66 -6.38 20.28
CA ALA A 89 5.93 -6.60 19.62
C ALA A 89 6.01 -7.94 18.89
N SER A 90 5.27 -8.97 19.33
CA SER A 90 5.20 -10.29 18.71
C SER A 90 4.49 -10.25 17.36
N VAL A 91 3.41 -9.45 17.25
CA VAL A 91 2.67 -9.23 16.00
C VAL A 91 3.54 -8.46 15.01
N ARG A 92 4.21 -7.41 15.49
CA ARG A 92 5.19 -6.68 14.66
C ARG A 92 6.32 -7.58 14.18
N SER A 93 6.83 -8.45 15.05
CA SER A 93 7.87 -9.42 14.72
C SER A 93 7.42 -10.42 13.65
N PHE A 94 6.20 -10.92 13.75
CA PHE A 94 5.58 -11.76 12.73
C PHE A 94 5.51 -11.03 11.38
N ALA A 95 5.01 -9.79 11.37
CA ALA A 95 4.92 -8.99 10.16
C ALA A 95 6.30 -8.79 9.49
N ILE A 96 7.33 -8.41 10.26
CA ILE A 96 8.69 -8.22 9.76
C ILE A 96 9.25 -9.48 9.08
N LYS A 97 9.01 -10.67 9.67
CA LYS A 97 9.45 -11.94 9.06
C LYS A 97 8.76 -12.20 7.72
N GLN A 98 7.46 -11.92 7.65
CA GLN A 98 6.67 -12.11 6.43
C GLN A 98 6.89 -11.03 5.37
N MET A 99 7.58 -9.94 5.71
CA MET A 99 8.00 -8.90 4.77
C MET A 99 9.21 -9.29 3.91
N VAL A 100 9.96 -10.35 4.26
CA VAL A 100 11.14 -10.82 3.49
C VAL A 100 10.86 -10.98 1.98
N PRO A 101 9.84 -11.73 1.54
CA PRO A 101 9.53 -11.89 0.11
C PRO A 101 8.98 -10.62 -0.56
N LEU A 102 8.82 -9.52 0.20
CA LEU A 102 8.30 -8.24 -0.28
C LEU A 102 9.28 -7.10 -0.04
N ALA A 103 10.55 -7.37 0.28
CA ALA A 103 11.45 -6.32 0.72
C ALA A 103 11.82 -5.30 -0.39
N ASP A 104 11.56 -5.63 -1.67
CA ASP A 104 11.65 -4.69 -2.80
C ASP A 104 10.40 -3.82 -2.98
N ASN A 105 9.27 -4.20 -2.39
CA ASN A 105 8.04 -3.43 -2.47
C ASN A 105 8.26 -2.08 -1.75
N PRO A 106 8.06 -0.92 -2.42
CA PRO A 106 8.38 0.39 -1.84
C PRO A 106 7.68 0.67 -0.51
N LEU A 107 6.44 0.22 -0.35
CA LEU A 107 5.67 0.38 0.88
C LEU A 107 6.30 -0.40 2.04
N VAL A 108 6.62 -1.67 1.80
CA VAL A 108 7.26 -2.56 2.78
C VAL A 108 8.66 -2.06 3.13
N ARG A 109 9.46 -1.67 2.13
CA ARG A 109 10.80 -1.13 2.34
C ARG A 109 10.78 0.13 3.21
N THR A 110 9.84 1.04 2.94
CA THR A 110 9.67 2.27 3.74
C THR A 110 9.32 1.93 5.18
N ARG A 111 8.40 0.99 5.38
CA ARG A 111 8.00 0.54 6.72
C ARG A 111 9.14 -0.16 7.47
N LEU A 112 9.88 -1.05 6.81
CA LEU A 112 11.05 -1.70 7.39
C LEU A 112 12.12 -0.69 7.79
N ALA A 113 12.37 0.36 6.98
CA ALA A 113 13.32 1.41 7.32
C ALA A 113 12.87 2.20 8.56
N TYR A 114 11.58 2.51 8.66
CA TYR A 114 11.00 3.13 9.85
C TYR A 114 11.17 2.25 11.09
N LEU A 115 10.80 0.97 11.02
CA LEU A 115 10.92 0.02 12.14
C LEU A 115 12.38 -0.21 12.56
N ALA A 116 13.30 -0.31 11.61
CA ALA A 116 14.73 -0.44 11.86
C ALA A 116 15.30 0.73 12.70
N ALA A 117 14.72 1.92 12.57
CA ALA A 117 15.12 3.12 13.28
C ALA A 117 14.36 3.34 14.59
N THR A 118 13.07 2.98 14.65
CA THR A 118 12.14 3.48 15.68
C THR A 118 11.36 2.42 16.44
N ASP A 119 11.35 1.14 16.03
CA ASP A 119 10.61 0.12 16.79
C ASP A 119 11.16 0.06 18.21
N GLU A 120 10.28 0.02 19.21
CA GLU A 120 10.65 0.01 20.62
C GLU A 120 11.44 -1.26 21.00
N GLU A 121 11.13 -2.39 20.37
CA GLU A 121 11.75 -3.69 20.64
C GLU A 121 13.06 -3.85 19.86
N PRO A 122 14.23 -3.97 20.53
CA PRO A 122 15.52 -4.12 19.86
C PRO A 122 15.57 -5.29 18.87
N LYS A 123 14.92 -6.42 19.19
CA LYS A 123 14.89 -7.58 18.29
C LYS A 123 14.19 -7.27 16.96
N ASN A 124 13.11 -6.50 17.00
CA ASN A 124 12.37 -6.11 15.81
C ASN A 124 13.17 -5.10 14.97
N ARG A 125 13.85 -4.14 15.61
CA ARG A 125 14.78 -3.24 14.90
C ARG A 125 15.84 -4.03 14.13
N SER A 126 16.52 -4.97 14.81
CA SER A 126 17.54 -5.80 14.18
C SER A 126 16.98 -6.71 13.09
N ALA A 127 15.78 -7.26 13.27
CA ALA A 127 15.12 -8.06 12.23
C ALA A 127 14.85 -7.21 10.98
N ALA A 128 14.27 -6.02 11.13
CA ALA A 128 14.00 -5.12 10.02
C ALA A 128 15.29 -4.70 9.28
N GLN A 129 16.38 -4.40 10.02
CA GLN A 129 17.69 -4.12 9.44
C GLN A 129 18.23 -5.29 8.62
N LYS A 130 18.09 -6.53 9.10
CA LYS A 130 18.51 -7.73 8.37
C LYS A 130 17.75 -7.90 7.07
N VAL A 131 16.43 -7.69 7.08
CA VAL A 131 15.61 -7.77 5.86
C VAL A 131 16.06 -6.72 4.84
N LEU A 132 16.32 -5.48 5.27
CA LEU A 132 16.83 -4.42 4.39
C LEU A 132 18.24 -4.69 3.86
N ALA A 133 19.11 -5.31 4.67
CA ALA A 133 20.48 -5.64 4.27
C ALA A 133 20.53 -6.80 3.27
N ALA A 134 19.63 -7.78 3.40
CA ALA A 134 19.54 -8.92 2.49
C ALA A 134 19.23 -8.50 1.04
N GLN A 135 18.63 -7.32 0.84
CA GLN A 135 18.34 -6.74 -0.48
C GLN A 135 19.52 -6.01 -1.13
N LYS A 136 20.66 -5.87 -0.44
CA LYS A 136 21.86 -5.21 -0.98
C LYS A 136 22.89 -6.20 -1.58
N LEU A 137 22.59 -7.50 -1.54
CA LEU A 137 23.43 -8.59 -2.06
C LEU A 137 22.84 -9.13 -3.36
#